data_AF-A0AAN5IC58-F1
#
_entry.id   AF-A0AAN5IC58-F1
#
_cell.length_a   1.000
_cell.length_b   1.000
_cell.length_c   1.000
_cell.angle_alpha   90.00
_cell.angle_beta   90.00
_cell.angle_gamma   90.00
#
_symmetry.space_group_name_H-M   'P 1'
#
loop_
_entity.id
_entity.type
_entity.pdbx_description
1 polymer ?
#
loop_
_entity_poly.entity_id
_entity_poly.type
_entity_poly.pdbx_seq_one_letter_code
_entity_poly.pdbx_strand_id
1 'polypeptide(L)'
;VGKMSLDEVFRERDRVNLAILHAINEAAQPWGISCLRYEIKNMHMPPKIQEAMQMQVEAERKKRAVILESEGKREAAINTAQGAKQSRILNSEANEAEQVNLARGAAKAVELDAEARANAIHKINAAVSAPNGEKSATLVLAEKYVEAFGQLAQKSTTMIVPAGVAEPASMLAQALSIYKTVSANKS
;
A
#
# COMPACT_ATOMS: atom_id res chain seq x y z
N VAL A 1 -23.02 -41.14 -48.86
CA VAL A 1 -22.56 -39.75 -49.09
C VAL A 1 -23.69 -38.73 -49.03
N GLY A 2 -24.83 -38.92 -49.70
CA GLY A 2 -25.93 -37.93 -49.72
C GLY A 2 -26.68 -37.64 -48.40
N LYS A 3 -26.28 -38.24 -47.27
CA LYS A 3 -26.87 -37.99 -45.93
C LYS A 3 -25.96 -37.19 -45.00
N MET A 4 -24.72 -36.90 -45.42
CA MET A 4 -23.71 -36.21 -44.60
C MET A 4 -23.52 -34.78 -45.12
N SER A 5 -23.35 -33.82 -44.21
CA SER A 5 -23.05 -32.45 -44.61
C SER A 5 -21.63 -32.33 -45.16
N LEU A 6 -21.40 -31.36 -46.06
CA LEU A 6 -20.10 -31.17 -46.71
C LEU A 6 -18.97 -30.95 -45.68
N ASP A 7 -19.24 -30.19 -44.63
CA ASP A 7 -18.30 -29.87 -43.55
C ASP A 7 -17.94 -31.13 -42.72
N GLU A 8 -18.90 -32.00 -42.43
CA GLU A 8 -18.65 -33.29 -41.75
C GLU A 8 -17.78 -34.22 -42.62
N VAL A 9 -17.99 -34.23 -43.94
CA VAL A 9 -17.16 -35.04 -44.86
C VAL A 9 -15.71 -34.55 -44.89
N PHE A 10 -15.47 -33.25 -44.71
CA PHE A 10 -14.11 -32.70 -44.57
C PHE A 10 -13.49 -32.96 -43.21
N ARG A 11 -14.27 -32.80 -42.13
CA ARG A 11 -13.79 -32.89 -40.74
C ARG A 11 -13.60 -34.34 -40.28
N GLU A 12 -14.38 -35.27 -40.81
CA GLU A 12 -14.41 -36.68 -40.40
C GLU A 12 -14.07 -37.63 -41.57
N ARG A 13 -13.03 -37.31 -42.35
CA ARG A 13 -12.59 -38.16 -43.48
C ARG A 13 -12.42 -39.64 -43.10
N ASP A 14 -11.84 -39.92 -41.93
CA ASP A 14 -11.62 -41.28 -41.46
C ASP A 14 -12.93 -42.04 -41.21
N ARG A 15 -13.93 -41.35 -40.66
CA ARG A 15 -15.26 -41.94 -40.42
C ARG A 15 -15.97 -42.24 -41.73
N VAL A 16 -15.85 -41.35 -42.72
CA VAL A 16 -16.42 -41.55 -44.06
C VAL A 16 -15.72 -42.72 -44.76
N ASN A 17 -14.38 -42.80 -44.68
CA ASN A 17 -13.61 -43.90 -45.24
C ASN A 17 -14.04 -45.25 -44.65
N LEU A 18 -14.22 -45.33 -43.33
CA LEU A 18 -14.70 -46.54 -42.65
C LEU A 18 -16.13 -46.91 -43.05
N ALA A 19 -17.04 -45.93 -43.11
CA ALA A 19 -18.42 -46.17 -43.51
C ALA A 19 -18.52 -46.68 -44.96
N ILE A 20 -17.70 -46.14 -45.87
CA ILE A 20 -17.64 -46.60 -47.27
C ILE A 20 -17.01 -48.00 -47.34
N LEU A 21 -15.94 -48.26 -46.60
CA LEU A 21 -15.29 -49.57 -46.57
C LEU A 21 -16.25 -50.67 -46.09
N HIS A 22 -17.06 -50.38 -45.06
CA HIS A 22 -18.11 -51.30 -44.61
C HIS A 22 -19.15 -51.59 -45.70
N ALA A 23 -19.68 -50.55 -46.34
CA ALA A 23 -20.68 -50.69 -47.40
C ALA A 23 -20.16 -51.47 -48.62
N ILE A 24 -18.89 -51.27 -48.99
CA ILE A 24 -18.25 -52.01 -50.09
C ILE A 24 -18.08 -53.49 -49.73
N ASN A 25 -17.59 -53.79 -48.51
CA ASN A 25 -17.38 -55.17 -48.08
C ASN A 25 -18.70 -55.95 -47.94
N GLU A 26 -19.78 -55.29 -47.53
CA GLU A 26 -21.11 -55.89 -47.48
C GLU A 26 -21.61 -56.29 -48.88
N ALA A 27 -21.42 -55.41 -49.88
CA ALA A 27 -21.80 -55.71 -51.26
C ALA A 27 -20.86 -56.71 -51.96
N ALA A 28 -19.59 -56.77 -51.58
CA ALA A 28 -18.58 -57.65 -52.19
C ALA A 28 -18.57 -59.08 -51.63
N GLN A 29 -19.27 -59.34 -50.53
CA GLN A 29 -19.43 -60.66 -49.89
C GLN A 29 -19.79 -61.79 -50.87
N PRO A 30 -20.80 -61.64 -51.76
CA PRO A 30 -21.19 -62.70 -52.69
C PRO A 30 -20.13 -63.01 -53.76
N TRP A 31 -19.18 -62.10 -53.98
CA TRP A 31 -18.14 -62.23 -55.00
C TRP A 31 -16.83 -62.78 -54.42
N GLY A 32 -16.75 -62.97 -53.09
CA GLY A 32 -15.57 -63.50 -52.41
C GLY A 32 -14.37 -62.53 -52.41
N ILE A 33 -14.59 -61.24 -52.63
CA ILE A 33 -13.55 -60.21 -52.66
C ILE A 33 -13.65 -59.37 -51.38
N SER A 34 -12.50 -59.02 -50.79
CA SER A 34 -12.43 -58.14 -49.62
C SER A 34 -11.63 -56.88 -49.91
N CYS A 35 -12.20 -55.72 -49.58
CA CYS A 35 -11.54 -54.43 -49.66
C CYS A 35 -10.87 -54.09 -48.32
N LEU A 36 -9.54 -54.00 -48.33
CA LEU A 36 -8.73 -53.79 -47.13
C LEU A 36 -8.64 -52.33 -46.70
N ARG A 37 -8.67 -51.39 -47.65
CA ARG A 37 -8.57 -49.95 -47.37
C ARG A 37 -9.21 -49.14 -48.50
N TYR A 38 -9.99 -48.14 -48.09
CA TYR A 38 -10.53 -47.12 -48.97
C TYR A 38 -10.06 -45.74 -48.48
N GLU A 39 -9.65 -44.88 -49.40
CA GLU A 39 -9.20 -43.52 -49.07
C GLU A 39 -9.66 -42.53 -50.13
N ILE A 40 -10.33 -41.47 -49.69
CA ILE A 40 -10.74 -40.36 -50.54
C ILE A 40 -9.50 -39.50 -50.86
N LYS A 41 -9.01 -39.57 -52.10
CA LYS A 41 -7.91 -38.71 -52.58
C LYS A 41 -8.33 -37.25 -52.72
N ASN A 42 -9.14 -36.94 -53.74
CA ASN A 42 -9.47 -35.57 -54.11
C ASN A 42 -10.99 -35.37 -54.16
N MET A 43 -11.48 -34.32 -53.50
CA MET A 43 -12.85 -33.83 -53.66
C MET A 43 -12.78 -32.44 -54.30
N HIS A 44 -13.54 -32.26 -55.39
CA HIS A 44 -13.67 -30.97 -56.04
C HIS A 44 -14.96 -30.31 -55.61
N MET A 45 -14.87 -29.15 -54.97
CA MET A 45 -16.02 -28.32 -54.65
C MET A 45 -16.24 -27.31 -55.79
N PRO A 46 -17.51 -26.96 -56.11
CA PRO A 46 -17.78 -25.83 -56.97
C PRO A 46 -17.24 -24.53 -56.34
N PRO A 47 -16.65 -23.62 -57.13
CA PRO A 47 -15.98 -22.41 -56.61
C PRO A 47 -16.92 -21.52 -55.78
N LYS A 48 -18.21 -21.45 -56.13
CA LYS A 48 -19.21 -20.67 -55.38
C LYS A 48 -19.39 -21.14 -53.93
N ILE A 49 -19.33 -22.46 -53.68
CA ILE A 49 -19.50 -23.02 -52.33
C ILE A 49 -18.23 -22.76 -51.50
N GLN A 50 -17.06 -22.88 -52.13
CA GLN A 50 -15.79 -22.60 -51.48
C GLN A 50 -15.70 -21.14 -51.02
N GLU A 51 -16.14 -20.20 -51.86
CA GLU A 51 -16.17 -18.77 -51.53
C GLU A 51 -17.14 -18.47 -50.38
N ALA A 52 -18.36 -19.04 -50.42
CA ALA A 52 -19.33 -18.88 -49.35
C ALA A 52 -18.85 -19.46 -48.01
N MET A 53 -18.21 -20.63 -48.04
CA MET A 53 -17.64 -21.27 -46.85
C MET A 53 -16.48 -20.43 -46.28
N GLN A 54 -15.63 -19.87 -47.15
CA GLN A 54 -14.53 -19.02 -46.74
C GLN A 54 -15.03 -17.71 -46.11
N MET A 55 -16.04 -17.07 -46.69
CA MET A 55 -16.70 -15.90 -46.10
C MET A 55 -17.29 -16.20 -44.72
N GLN A 56 -17.92 -17.36 -44.54
CA GLN A 56 -18.49 -17.77 -43.25
C GLN A 56 -17.40 -17.96 -42.19
N VAL A 57 -16.31 -18.66 -42.53
CA VAL A 57 -15.18 -18.88 -41.61
C VAL A 57 -14.51 -17.56 -41.24
N GLU A 58 -14.32 -16.66 -42.20
CA GLU A 58 -13.79 -15.32 -41.94
C GLU A 58 -14.71 -14.49 -41.05
N ALA A 59 -16.02 -14.53 -41.27
CA ALA A 59 -16.99 -13.84 -40.43
C ALA A 59 -16.97 -14.37 -38.99
N GLU A 60 -16.90 -15.68 -38.81
CA GLU A 60 -16.81 -16.29 -37.48
C GLU A 60 -15.48 -15.93 -36.79
N ARG A 61 -14.35 -15.95 -37.52
CA ARG A 61 -13.06 -15.50 -37.01
C ARG A 61 -13.09 -14.04 -36.59
N LYS A 62 -13.65 -13.15 -37.43
CA LYS A 62 -13.82 -11.73 -37.09
C LYS A 62 -14.69 -11.54 -35.85
N LYS A 63 -15.82 -12.25 -35.75
CA LYS A 63 -16.67 -12.22 -34.56
C LYS A 63 -15.91 -12.65 -33.31
N ARG A 64 -15.18 -13.76 -33.36
CA ARG A 64 -14.38 -14.24 -32.22
C ARG A 64 -13.29 -13.24 -31.84
N ALA A 65 -12.60 -12.63 -32.81
CA ALA A 65 -11.58 -11.63 -32.55
C ALA A 65 -12.14 -10.39 -31.83
N VAL A 66 -13.30 -9.88 -32.27
CA VAL A 66 -13.96 -8.72 -31.65
C VAL A 66 -14.40 -9.03 -30.21
N ILE A 67 -14.95 -10.22 -29.96
CA ILE A 67 -15.34 -10.64 -28.61
C ILE A 67 -14.11 -10.71 -27.70
N LEU A 68 -13.05 -11.38 -28.14
CA LEU A 68 -11.82 -11.52 -27.37
C LEU A 68 -11.16 -10.17 -27.07
N GLU A 69 -11.15 -9.25 -28.04
CA GLU A 69 -10.63 -7.90 -27.84
C GLU A 69 -11.47 -7.11 -26.83
N SER A 70 -12.80 -7.21 -26.90
CA SER A 70 -13.70 -6.55 -25.95
C SER A 70 -13.55 -7.11 -24.53
N GLU A 71 -13.38 -8.43 -24.40
CA GLU A 71 -13.14 -9.10 -23.12
C GLU A 71 -11.78 -8.66 -22.55
N GLY A 72 -10.73 -8.66 -23.36
CA GLY A 72 -9.41 -8.17 -22.95
C GLY A 72 -9.42 -6.71 -22.49
N LYS A 73 -10.15 -5.83 -23.20
CA LYS A 73 -10.34 -4.42 -22.79
C LYS A 73 -11.07 -4.31 -21.46
N ARG A 74 -12.12 -5.11 -21.25
CA ARG A 74 -12.87 -5.12 -19.99
C ARG A 74 -11.99 -5.60 -18.83
N GLU A 75 -11.26 -6.69 -19.01
CA GLU A 75 -10.36 -7.23 -17.98
C GLU A 75 -9.22 -6.26 -17.65
N ALA A 76 -8.61 -5.64 -18.66
CA ALA A 76 -7.56 -4.64 -18.46
C ALA A 76 -8.06 -3.43 -17.66
N ALA A 77 -9.27 -2.94 -17.96
CA ALA A 77 -9.89 -1.83 -17.24
C ALA A 77 -10.19 -2.21 -15.77
N ILE A 78 -10.71 -3.41 -15.52
CA ILE A 78 -10.96 -3.92 -14.17
C ILE A 78 -9.65 -4.04 -13.39
N ASN A 79 -8.61 -4.63 -13.97
CA ASN A 79 -7.32 -4.80 -13.32
C ASN A 79 -6.70 -3.43 -12.96
N THR A 80 -6.75 -2.47 -13.89
CA THR A 80 -6.27 -1.10 -13.63
C THR A 80 -7.05 -0.43 -12.50
N ALA A 81 -8.39 -0.54 -12.50
CA ALA A 81 -9.22 0.03 -11.44
C ALA A 81 -8.99 -0.64 -10.08
N GLN A 82 -8.79 -1.96 -10.05
CA GLN A 82 -8.45 -2.70 -8.84
C GLN A 82 -7.07 -2.31 -8.30
N GLY A 83 -6.06 -2.22 -9.16
CA GLY A 83 -4.72 -1.74 -8.80
C GLY A 83 -4.77 -0.31 -8.24
N ALA A 84 -5.51 0.59 -8.88
CA ALA A 84 -5.69 1.96 -8.39
C ALA A 84 -6.42 2.01 -7.04
N LYS A 85 -7.46 1.19 -6.84
CA LYS A 85 -8.16 1.06 -5.55
C LYS A 85 -7.20 0.57 -4.46
N GLN A 86 -6.46 -0.51 -4.74
CA GLN A 86 -5.53 -1.10 -3.78
C GLN A 86 -4.40 -0.13 -3.43
N SER A 87 -3.83 0.54 -4.42
CA SER A 87 -2.80 1.56 -4.21
C SER A 87 -3.30 2.70 -3.32
N ARG A 88 -4.53 3.19 -3.54
CA ARG A 88 -5.12 4.23 -2.67
C ARG A 88 -5.32 3.77 -1.24
N ILE A 89 -5.77 2.53 -1.03
CA ILE A 89 -5.95 1.96 0.31
C ILE A 89 -4.59 1.86 1.01
N LEU A 90 -3.60 1.25 0.35
CA LEU A 90 -2.25 1.10 0.91
C LEU A 90 -1.60 2.45 1.23
N ASN A 91 -1.77 3.46 0.37
CA ASN A 91 -1.26 4.80 0.66
C ASN A 91 -1.96 5.44 1.86
N SER A 92 -3.27 5.26 2.00
CA SER A 92 -4.02 5.77 3.15
C SER A 92 -3.58 5.09 4.45
N GLU A 93 -3.44 3.76 4.44
CA GLU A 93 -2.97 2.98 5.58
C GLU A 93 -1.53 3.34 5.95
N ALA A 94 -0.66 3.53 4.96
CA ALA A 94 0.72 3.96 5.18
C ALA A 94 0.79 5.35 5.84
N ASN A 95 -0.01 6.31 5.36
CA ASN A 95 -0.08 7.65 5.94
C ASN A 95 -0.59 7.62 7.38
N GLU A 96 -1.61 6.82 7.68
CA GLU A 96 -2.13 6.65 9.04
C GLU A 96 -1.06 6.05 9.96
N ALA A 97 -0.41 4.98 9.51
CA ALA A 97 0.66 4.33 10.27
C ALA A 97 1.85 5.28 10.53
N GLU A 98 2.22 6.08 9.54
CA GLU A 98 3.27 7.11 9.67
C GLU A 98 2.89 8.14 10.73
N GLN A 99 1.68 8.71 10.66
CA GLN A 99 1.18 9.68 11.64
C GLN A 99 1.19 9.11 13.06
N VAL A 100 0.72 7.87 13.23
CA VAL A 100 0.72 7.18 14.53
C VAL A 100 2.14 6.97 15.05
N ASN A 101 3.07 6.57 14.18
CA ASN A 101 4.47 6.36 14.56
C ASN A 101 5.14 7.68 14.97
N LEU A 102 4.89 8.77 14.25
CA LEU A 102 5.37 10.10 14.60
C LEU A 102 4.81 10.57 15.94
N ALA A 103 3.49 10.45 16.15
CA ALA A 103 2.85 10.83 17.40
C ALA A 103 3.38 9.99 18.58
N ARG A 104 3.56 8.68 18.40
CA ARG A 104 4.14 7.78 19.40
C ARG A 104 5.60 8.13 19.69
N GLY A 105 6.39 8.43 18.67
CA GLY A 105 7.77 8.88 18.82
C GLY A 105 7.87 10.18 19.63
N ALA A 106 7.03 11.17 19.32
CA ALA A 106 6.97 12.43 20.04
C ALA A 106 6.54 12.22 21.51
N ALA A 107 5.49 11.44 21.76
CA ALA A 107 5.05 11.12 23.11
C ALA A 107 6.15 10.41 23.91
N LYS A 108 6.85 9.45 23.30
CA LYS A 108 7.95 8.73 23.97
C LYS A 108 9.13 9.64 24.27
N ALA A 109 9.46 10.58 23.38
CA ALA A 109 10.51 11.56 23.62
C ALA A 109 10.18 12.46 24.83
N VAL A 110 8.93 12.93 24.94
CA VAL A 110 8.47 13.73 26.08
C VAL A 110 8.50 12.93 27.39
N GLU A 111 8.07 11.67 27.36
CA GLU A 111 8.11 10.78 28.53
C GLU A 111 9.56 10.58 29.02
N LEU A 112 10.49 10.29 28.10
CA LEU A 112 11.90 10.09 28.42
C LEU A 112 12.55 11.37 28.98
N ASP A 113 12.23 12.54 28.43
CA ASP A 113 12.70 13.82 28.96
C ASP A 113 12.14 14.09 30.36
N ALA A 114 10.84 13.84 30.58
CA ALA A 114 10.21 13.99 31.88
C ALA A 114 10.83 13.05 32.92
N GLU A 115 11.08 11.79 32.57
CA GLU A 115 11.74 10.81 33.43
C GLU A 115 13.19 11.20 33.74
N ALA A 116 13.95 11.64 32.74
CA ALA A 116 15.31 12.14 32.92
C ALA A 116 15.34 13.36 33.86
N ARG A 117 14.39 14.29 33.71
CA ARG A 117 14.24 15.46 34.60
C ARG A 117 13.85 15.06 36.01
N ALA A 118 12.91 14.13 36.17
CA ALA A 118 12.52 13.63 37.49
C ALA A 118 13.73 13.00 38.21
N ASN A 119 14.47 12.14 37.51
CA ASN A 119 15.70 11.54 38.02
C ASN A 119 16.77 12.59 38.37
N ALA A 120 16.92 13.64 37.54
CA ALA A 120 17.83 14.73 37.83
C ALA A 120 17.42 15.51 39.10
N ILE A 121 16.14 15.83 39.26
CA ILE A 121 15.61 16.49 40.47
C ILE A 121 15.83 15.62 41.70
N HIS A 122 15.58 14.31 41.61
CA HIS A 122 15.87 13.38 42.71
C HIS A 122 17.35 13.39 43.11
N LYS A 123 18.26 13.36 42.13
CA LYS A 123 19.72 13.45 42.39
C LYS A 123 20.11 14.79 43.01
N ILE A 124 19.54 15.89 42.54
CA ILE A 124 19.76 17.22 43.13
C ILE A 124 19.27 17.25 44.58
N ASN A 125 18.05 16.78 44.85
CA ASN A 125 17.49 16.78 46.20
C ASN A 125 18.35 15.95 47.18
N ALA A 126 18.84 14.78 46.73
CA ALA A 126 19.78 13.98 47.50
C ALA A 126 21.09 14.73 47.80
N ALA A 127 21.62 15.49 46.82
CA ALA A 127 22.84 16.29 47.00
C ALA A 127 22.63 17.52 47.91
N VAL A 128 21.46 18.17 47.84
CA VAL A 128 21.11 19.31 48.71
C VAL A 128 20.92 18.88 50.16
N SER A 129 20.39 17.68 50.39
CA SER A 129 20.19 17.10 51.72
C SER A 129 21.50 16.70 52.43
N ALA A 130 22.64 16.72 51.74
CA ALA A 130 23.95 16.48 52.32
C ALA A 130 24.42 17.69 53.17
N PRO A 131 25.33 17.52 54.15
CA PRO A 131 25.85 18.63 54.96
C PRO A 131 26.47 19.72 54.07
N ASN A 132 26.06 20.98 54.24
CA ASN A 132 26.41 22.15 53.40
C ASN A 132 25.80 22.20 51.98
N GLY A 133 24.85 21.32 51.63
CA GLY A 133 24.21 21.28 50.31
C GLY A 133 23.34 22.51 50.00
N GLU A 134 22.63 23.08 50.98
CA GLU A 134 21.75 24.24 50.79
C GLU A 134 22.50 25.51 50.35
N LYS A 135 23.68 25.77 50.93
CA LYS A 135 24.52 26.93 50.54
C LYS A 135 25.03 26.79 49.11
N SER A 136 25.40 25.57 48.71
CA SER A 136 25.86 25.26 47.34
C SER A 136 24.73 25.36 46.31
N ALA A 137 23.51 24.90 46.67
CA ALA A 137 22.34 25.02 45.81
C ALA A 137 21.97 26.47 45.50
N THR A 138 22.05 27.34 46.51
CA THR A 138 21.75 28.77 46.37
C THR A 138 22.76 29.47 45.46
N LEU A 139 24.05 29.12 45.55
CA LEU A 139 25.10 29.64 44.67
C LEU A 139 24.87 29.23 43.20
N VAL A 140 24.57 27.95 42.96
CA VAL A 140 24.28 27.43 41.61
C VAL A 140 23.03 28.06 41.01
N LEU A 141 22.01 28.34 41.82
CA LEU A 141 20.80 29.04 41.35
C LEU A 141 21.11 30.49 40.95
N ALA A 142 21.97 31.18 41.72
CA ALA A 142 22.43 32.52 41.38
C ALA A 142 23.26 32.54 40.08
N GLU A 143 24.17 31.57 39.89
CA GLU A 143 24.93 31.42 38.64
C GLU A 143 24.01 31.21 37.43
N LYS A 144 23.05 30.27 37.52
CA LYS A 144 22.08 30.02 36.44
C LYS A 144 21.18 31.21 36.15
N TYR A 145 20.80 31.97 37.18
CA TYR A 145 20.00 33.19 37.00
C TYR A 145 20.78 34.26 36.25
N VAL A 146 22.05 34.49 36.61
CA VAL A 146 22.94 35.45 35.92
C VAL A 146 23.16 35.02 34.46
N GLU A 147 23.37 33.73 34.22
CA GLU A 147 23.55 33.20 32.86
C GLU A 147 22.27 33.35 32.01
N ALA A 148 21.10 32.99 32.55
CA ALA A 148 19.82 33.14 31.86
C ALA A 148 19.49 34.61 31.57
N PHE A 149 19.76 35.51 32.52
CA PHE A 149 19.61 36.95 32.33
C PHE A 149 20.57 37.47 31.25
N GLY A 150 21.83 36.99 31.24
CA GLY A 150 22.80 37.33 30.19
C GLY A 150 22.37 36.88 28.80
N GLN A 151 21.80 35.68 28.66
CA GLN A 151 21.27 35.19 27.37
C GLN A 151 20.02 35.95 26.91
N LEU A 152 19.16 36.38 27.83
CA LEU A 152 18.00 37.23 27.53
C LEU A 152 18.42 38.62 27.08
N ALA A 153 19.42 39.22 27.75
CA ALA A 153 19.98 40.52 27.39
C ALA A 153 20.66 40.51 26.00
N GLN A 154 21.21 39.37 25.55
CA GLN A 154 21.80 39.24 24.21
C GLN A 154 20.76 39.04 23.09
N LYS A 155 19.59 38.43 23.38
CA LYS A 155 18.58 38.09 22.37
C LYS A 155 17.45 39.11 22.21
N SER A 156 17.31 40.10 23.09
CA SER A 156 16.18 41.04 23.08
C SER A 156 16.61 42.52 22.98
N THR A 157 16.32 43.17 21.85
CA THR A 157 16.72 44.56 21.52
C THR A 157 15.77 45.63 22.09
N THR A 158 14.69 45.27 22.80
CA THR A 158 13.80 46.24 23.47
C THR A 158 13.36 45.72 24.82
N MET A 159 13.91 46.30 25.89
CA MET A 159 13.61 45.94 27.28
C MET A 159 12.78 47.05 27.94
N ILE A 160 11.46 46.83 28.09
CA ILE A 160 10.61 47.68 28.95
C ILE A 160 10.62 47.07 30.34
N VAL A 161 11.41 47.65 31.23
CA VAL A 161 11.47 47.26 32.65
C VAL A 161 10.50 48.16 33.43
N PRO A 162 9.44 47.63 34.07
CA PRO A 162 8.64 48.40 35.01
C PRO A 162 9.54 48.96 36.12
N ALA A 163 9.32 50.20 36.56
CA ALA A 163 10.21 50.91 37.48
C ALA A 163 10.44 50.23 38.87
N GLY A 164 9.76 49.12 39.17
CA GLY A 164 9.98 48.31 40.38
C GLY A 164 11.03 47.20 40.25
N VAL A 165 11.56 46.94 39.05
CA VAL A 165 12.49 45.82 38.77
C VAL A 165 13.97 46.27 38.63
N ALA A 166 14.27 47.54 38.93
CA ALA A 166 15.62 48.09 38.80
C ALA A 166 16.60 47.54 39.85
N GLU A 167 16.12 46.90 40.91
CA GLU A 167 16.95 46.31 41.95
C GLU A 167 16.75 44.78 42.02
N PRO A 168 17.76 43.98 41.62
CA PRO A 168 17.71 42.51 41.73
C PRO A 168 17.38 42.01 43.15
N ALA A 169 17.70 42.80 44.17
CA ALA A 169 17.40 42.50 45.57
C ALA A 169 15.90 42.51 45.90
N SER A 170 15.11 43.40 45.29
CA SER A 170 13.67 43.51 45.57
C SER A 170 12.88 42.35 44.98
N MET A 171 13.27 41.87 43.78
CA MET A 171 12.70 40.68 43.17
C MET A 171 13.03 39.41 43.94
N LEU A 172 14.27 39.26 44.41
CA LEU A 172 14.68 38.13 45.25
C LEU A 172 13.90 38.12 46.57
N ALA A 173 13.69 39.29 47.18
CA ALA A 173 12.87 39.41 48.38
C ALA A 173 11.41 39.01 48.14
N GLN A 174 10.81 39.39 46.99
CA GLN A 174 9.45 38.96 46.61
C GLN A 174 9.36 37.47 46.29
N ALA A 175 10.33 36.91 45.57
CA ALA A 175 10.37 35.47 45.27
C ALA A 175 10.51 34.64 46.55
N LEU A 176 11.36 35.10 47.49
CA LEU A 176 11.51 34.47 48.80
C LEU A 176 10.27 34.63 49.68
N SER A 177 9.56 35.77 49.61
CA SER A 177 8.31 35.94 50.36
C SER A 177 7.21 35.02 49.84
N ILE A 178 7.10 34.85 48.52
CA ILE A 178 6.15 33.90 47.90
C ILE A 178 6.51 32.46 48.24
N TYR A 179 7.79 32.11 48.22
CA TYR A 179 8.22 30.78 48.68
C TYR A 179 7.85 30.55 50.16
N LYS A 180 8.07 31.53 51.03
CA LYS A 180 7.70 31.45 52.44
C LYS A 180 6.19 31.32 52.65
N THR A 181 5.37 32.07 51.93
CA THR A 181 3.90 31.96 52.05
C THR A 181 3.39 30.63 51.53
N VAL A 182 3.93 30.11 50.42
CA VAL A 182 3.57 28.79 49.88
C VAL A 182 4.05 27.66 50.80
N SER A 183 5.23 27.80 51.41
CA SER A 183 5.74 26.81 52.38
C SER A 183 4.99 26.86 53.72
N ALA A 184 4.56 28.04 54.19
CA ALA A 184 3.78 28.19 55.41
C ALA A 184 2.32 27.73 55.25
N ASN A 185 1.75 27.84 54.05
CA ASN A 185 0.39 27.41 53.74
C ASN A 185 0.28 25.89 53.43
N LYS A 186 1.38 25.14 53.62
CA LYS A 186 1.47 23.68 53.44
C LYS A 186 1.73 22.93 54.77
N SER A 187 1.74 23.63 55.90
CA SER A 187 1.70 23.06 57.26
C SER A 187 0.30 23.13 57.85
#